data_AF-A0A931QZI8-F1
#
_entry.id   AF-A0A931QZI8-F1
#
_cell.length_a   1.000
_cell.length_b   1.000
_cell.length_c   1.000
_cell.angle_alpha   90.00
_cell.angle_beta   90.00
_cell.angle_gamma   90.00
#
_symmetry.space_group_name_H-M   'P 1'
#
loop_
_entity.id
_entity.type
_entity.pdbx_description
1 polymer ?
#
loop_
_entity_poly.entity_id
_entity_poly.type
_entity_poly.pdbx_seq_one_letter_code
_entity_poly.pdbx_strand_id
1 'polypeptide(L)'
;MIEETFKKIFGAPSEVVVRAPGRVNLIGEHTDYNDGFVLPAAIDRHIVFAGRRRDDRQVRAHSADFQDAVEFSLDDIRRDAAHPWSNYLRGVSKFLEEDGHRLSGADVVFGGDVPREAGLSSSAALEVGASAFW
;
A
#
# COMPACT_ATOMS: atom_id res chain seq x y z
N MET A 1 -7.34 14.85 -0.42
CA MET A 1 -8.38 14.05 0.27
C MET A 1 -7.75 13.10 1.28
N ILE A 2 -6.78 12.27 0.88
CA ILE A 2 -6.09 11.33 1.80
C ILE A 2 -5.36 12.04 2.95
N GLU A 3 -4.63 13.13 2.72
CA GLU A 3 -3.99 13.91 3.79
C GLU A 3 -4.99 14.53 4.78
N GLU A 4 -6.14 15.00 4.28
CA GLU A 4 -7.23 15.50 5.14
C GLU A 4 -7.85 14.38 5.97
N THR A 5 -8.03 13.19 5.39
CA THR A 5 -8.47 12.00 6.12
C THR A 5 -7.43 11.60 7.18
N PHE A 6 -6.13 11.62 6.84
CA PHE A 6 -5.05 11.38 7.78
C PHE A 6 -5.11 12.34 8.97
N LYS A 7 -5.22 13.65 8.70
CA LYS A 7 -5.33 14.67 9.74
C LYS A 7 -6.55 14.48 10.62
N LYS A 8 -7.69 14.07 10.06
CA LYS A 8 -8.91 13.76 10.82
C LYS A 8 -8.75 12.54 11.73
N ILE A 9 -8.08 11.49 11.27
CA ILE A 9 -7.92 10.23 12.01
C ILE A 9 -6.85 10.35 13.10
N PHE A 10 -5.72 10.97 12.77
CA PHE A 10 -4.53 10.97 13.64
C PHE A 10 -4.27 12.32 14.33
N GLY A 11 -5.10 13.34 14.07
CA GLY A 11 -5.05 14.65 14.74
C GLY A 11 -3.86 15.53 14.37
N ALA A 12 -3.06 15.13 13.38
CA ALA A 12 -1.82 15.80 12.97
C ALA A 12 -1.61 15.64 11.45
N PRO A 13 -0.85 16.52 10.78
CA PRO A 13 -0.51 16.33 9.38
C PRO A 13 0.36 15.08 9.17
N SER A 14 0.28 14.48 7.99
CA SER A 14 1.23 13.47 7.54
C SER A 14 2.60 14.08 7.27
N GLU A 15 3.65 13.28 7.40
CA GLU A 15 5.03 13.67 7.09
C GLU A 15 5.40 13.37 5.64
N VAL A 16 4.83 12.30 5.08
CA VAL A 16 5.09 11.84 3.71
C VAL A 16 3.80 11.51 3.00
N VAL A 17 3.78 11.77 1.69
CA VAL A 17 2.74 11.36 0.77
C VAL A 17 3.38 10.59 -0.37
N VAL A 18 2.89 9.38 -0.62
CA VAL A 18 3.34 8.51 -1.71
C VAL A 18 2.20 8.25 -2.66
N ARG A 19 2.49 8.24 -3.96
CA ARG A 19 1.51 8.00 -5.01
C ARG A 19 2.05 6.93 -5.95
N ALA A 20 1.33 5.82 -6.05
CA ALA A 20 1.68 4.70 -6.93
C ALA A 20 0.59 4.52 -8.00
N PRO A 21 0.95 4.53 -9.30
CA PRO A 21 -0.03 4.41 -10.37
C PRO A 21 -0.49 2.95 -10.52
N GLY A 22 -1.74 2.77 -10.97
CA GLY A 22 -2.14 1.54 -11.63
C GLY A 22 -1.47 1.41 -12.99
N ARG A 23 -1.69 0.28 -13.68
CA ARG A 23 -1.13 0.07 -15.02
C ARG A 23 -2.08 -0.70 -15.92
N VAL A 24 -2.01 -0.41 -17.20
CA VAL A 24 -2.54 -1.26 -18.27
C VAL A 24 -1.39 -1.99 -18.94
N ASN A 25 -1.67 -3.15 -19.50
CA ASN A 25 -0.74 -3.79 -20.41
C ASN A 25 -1.23 -3.57 -21.84
N LEU A 26 -0.39 -2.99 -22.70
CA LEU A 26 -0.78 -2.67 -24.08
C LEU A 26 -0.71 -3.91 -24.96
N ILE A 27 0.30 -4.76 -24.74
CA ILE A 27 0.48 -6.06 -25.40
C ILE A 27 1.43 -6.95 -24.56
N GLY A 28 1.33 -8.27 -24.74
CA GLY A 28 2.18 -9.26 -24.06
C GLY A 28 1.51 -9.96 -22.89
N GLU A 29 0.19 -10.14 -22.90
CA GLU A 29 -0.53 -10.88 -21.86
C GLU A 29 0.02 -12.31 -21.70
N HIS A 30 0.10 -12.79 -20.46
CA HIS A 30 0.52 -14.16 -20.12
C HIS A 30 1.96 -14.52 -20.56
N THR A 31 2.82 -13.52 -20.80
CA THR A 31 4.21 -13.76 -21.22
C THR A 31 5.24 -13.51 -20.12
N ASP A 32 4.92 -12.69 -19.12
CA ASP A 32 5.82 -12.27 -18.04
C ASP A 32 6.33 -13.45 -17.20
N TYR A 33 5.45 -14.39 -16.85
CA TYR A 33 5.82 -15.61 -16.14
C TYR A 33 6.38 -16.73 -17.05
N ASN A 34 6.60 -16.45 -18.34
CA ASN A 34 7.18 -17.36 -19.33
C ASN A 34 8.46 -16.78 -19.96
N ASP A 35 9.15 -15.87 -19.27
CA ASP A 35 10.36 -15.17 -19.76
C ASP A 35 10.16 -14.42 -21.10
N GLY A 36 8.93 -13.98 -21.37
CA GLY A 36 8.57 -13.23 -22.58
C GLY A 36 8.56 -11.70 -22.38
N PHE A 37 8.23 -10.98 -23.46
CA PHE A 37 8.20 -9.51 -23.46
C PHE A 37 6.80 -8.96 -23.17
N VAL A 38 6.75 -7.90 -22.37
CA VAL A 38 5.55 -7.11 -22.06
C VAL A 38 5.71 -5.66 -22.48
N LEU A 39 4.59 -4.98 -22.77
CA LEU A 39 4.57 -3.53 -23.00
C LEU A 39 3.53 -2.85 -22.10
N PRO A 40 3.82 -2.69 -20.80
CA PRO A 40 2.91 -2.02 -19.88
C PRO A 40 3.04 -0.50 -19.94
N ALA A 41 1.99 0.19 -19.51
CA ALA A 41 1.99 1.63 -19.29
C ALA A 41 1.27 1.96 -17.97
N ALA A 42 1.89 2.81 -17.16
CA ALA A 42 1.23 3.42 -16.01
C ALA A 42 0.06 4.30 -16.48
N ILE A 43 -1.05 4.30 -15.74
CA ILE A 43 -2.22 5.12 -16.04
C ILE A 43 -2.35 6.31 -15.08
N ASP A 44 -3.25 7.24 -15.40
CA ASP A 44 -3.51 8.43 -14.59
C ASP A 44 -4.34 8.17 -13.32
N ARG A 45 -4.48 6.90 -12.89
CA ARG A 45 -5.16 6.45 -11.67
C ARG A 45 -4.18 5.87 -10.67
N HIS A 46 -4.37 6.14 -9.39
CA HIS A 46 -3.35 5.94 -8.37
C HIS A 46 -3.92 5.48 -7.03
N ILE A 47 -3.11 4.73 -6.30
CA ILE A 47 -3.23 4.58 -4.85
C ILE A 47 -2.34 5.64 -4.21
N VAL A 48 -2.90 6.37 -3.25
CA VAL A 48 -2.21 7.44 -2.53
C VAL A 48 -2.14 7.06 -1.05
N PHE A 49 -0.95 7.18 -0.49
CA PHE A 49 -0.65 6.99 0.92
C PHE A 49 -0.32 8.35 1.53
N ALA A 50 -0.81 8.61 2.73
CA ALA A 50 -0.30 9.66 3.61
C ALA A 50 0.07 9.01 4.94
N GLY A 51 1.26 9.29 5.44
CA GLY A 51 1.71 8.67 6.69
C GLY A 51 2.76 9.47 7.43
N ARG A 52 3.07 9.00 8.64
CA ARG A 52 4.15 9.50 9.49
C ARG A 52 4.80 8.35 10.22
N ARG A 53 6.07 8.51 10.59
CA ARG A 53 6.78 7.51 11.39
C ARG A 53 6.32 7.58 12.84
N ARG A 54 6.40 6.44 13.53
CA ARG A 54 6.22 6.32 14.97
C ARG A 54 7.54 5.87 15.61
N ASP A 55 7.70 6.20 16.89
CA ASP A 55 8.87 5.79 17.67
C ASP A 55 8.78 4.33 18.17
N ASP A 56 7.59 3.72 18.07
CA ASP A 56 7.37 2.31 18.37
C ASP A 56 7.38 1.45 17.10
N ARG A 57 6.99 0.18 17.25
CA ARG A 57 6.91 -0.80 16.15
C ARG A 57 5.47 -1.14 15.76
N GLN A 58 4.51 -0.30 16.14
CA GLN A 58 3.11 -0.48 15.79
C GLN A 58 2.80 0.24 14.48
N VAL A 59 2.04 -0.42 13.62
CA VAL A 59 1.47 0.17 12.41
C VAL A 59 -0.02 0.34 12.61
N ARG A 60 -0.50 1.58 12.56
CA ARG A 60 -1.93 1.91 12.53
C ARG A 60 -2.30 2.33 11.12
N ALA A 61 -3.05 1.47 10.43
CA ALA A 61 -3.43 1.68 9.04
C ALA A 61 -4.93 1.92 8.93
N HIS A 62 -5.32 2.90 8.12
CA HIS A 62 -6.71 3.12 7.73
C HIS A 62 -6.85 3.10 6.21
N SER A 63 -7.79 2.33 5.71
CA SER A 63 -8.18 2.39 4.30
C SER A 63 -9.38 3.31 4.14
N ALA A 64 -9.19 4.40 3.39
CA ALA A 64 -10.25 5.33 3.04
C ALA A 64 -11.32 4.67 2.16
N ASP A 65 -10.93 3.75 1.28
CA ASP A 65 -11.83 3.07 0.34
C ASP A 65 -12.75 2.06 1.03
N PHE A 66 -12.27 1.41 2.10
CA PHE A 66 -13.06 0.47 2.91
C PHE A 66 -13.67 1.13 4.16
N GLN A 67 -13.28 2.37 4.47
CA GLN A 67 -13.64 3.07 5.71
C GLN A 67 -13.35 2.23 6.97
N ASP A 68 -12.20 1.56 6.96
CA ASP A 68 -11.85 0.52 7.92
C ASP A 68 -10.40 0.71 8.42
N ALA A 69 -10.10 0.22 9.62
CA ALA A 69 -8.81 0.43 10.28
C ALA A 69 -8.29 -0.83 10.96
N VAL A 70 -6.98 -0.99 10.93
CA VAL A 70 -6.28 -2.06 11.64
C VAL A 70 -5.05 -1.52 12.37
N GLU A 71 -4.64 -2.24 13.40
CA GLU A 71 -3.36 -2.06 14.08
C GLU A 71 -2.60 -3.38 14.11
N PHE A 72 -1.30 -3.35 13.85
CA PHE A 72 -0.44 -4.53 13.97
C PHE A 72 1.01 -4.19 14.31
N SER A 73 1.66 -5.15 14.98
CA SER A 73 3.07 -5.05 15.32
C SER A 73 3.96 -5.55 14.18
N LEU A 74 5.04 -4.82 13.91
CA LEU A 74 6.11 -5.25 13.01
C LEU A 74 6.97 -6.38 13.61
N ASP A 75 6.84 -6.67 14.92
CA ASP A 75 7.53 -7.81 15.55
C ASP A 75 6.73 -9.13 15.46
N ASP A 76 5.45 -9.08 15.08
CA ASP A 76 4.60 -10.26 14.94
C ASP A 76 3.58 -10.07 13.81
N ILE A 77 4.09 -10.04 12.58
CA ILE A 77 3.27 -9.82 11.39
C ILE A 77 2.52 -11.11 11.05
N ARG A 78 1.23 -11.13 11.36
CA ARG A 78 0.31 -12.24 11.04
C ARG A 78 -0.68 -11.84 9.97
N ARG A 79 -1.13 -12.85 9.21
CA ARG A 79 -2.24 -12.71 8.27
C ARG A 79 -3.53 -12.36 9.02
N ASP A 80 -4.25 -11.37 8.52
CA ASP A 80 -5.55 -10.95 9.01
C ASP A 80 -6.65 -11.42 8.05
N ALA A 81 -7.45 -12.39 8.49
CA ALA A 81 -8.57 -12.90 7.69
C ALA A 81 -9.80 -11.98 7.75
N ALA A 82 -9.95 -11.17 8.80
CA ALA A 82 -11.06 -10.25 8.98
C ALA A 82 -10.88 -8.99 8.11
N HIS A 83 -9.63 -8.57 7.89
CA HIS A 83 -9.31 -7.39 7.08
C HIS A 83 -8.32 -7.74 5.96
N PRO A 84 -8.76 -8.45 4.89
CA PRO A 84 -7.86 -8.97 3.86
C PRO A 84 -7.02 -7.90 3.15
N TRP A 85 -7.55 -6.68 3.02
CA TRP A 85 -6.82 -5.54 2.43
C TRP A 85 -5.53 -5.21 3.19
N SER A 86 -5.51 -5.41 4.50
CA SER A 86 -4.33 -5.10 5.32
C SER A 86 -3.18 -6.08 5.06
N ASN A 87 -3.46 -7.25 4.51
CA ASN A 87 -2.44 -8.25 4.21
C ASN A 87 -1.44 -7.80 3.15
N TYR A 88 -1.80 -6.84 2.29
CA TYR A 88 -0.83 -6.25 1.37
C TYR A 88 0.24 -5.43 2.13
N LEU A 89 -0.18 -4.58 3.09
CA LEU A 89 0.76 -3.83 3.94
C LEU A 89 1.60 -4.76 4.81
N ARG A 90 0.95 -5.76 5.42
CA ARG A 90 1.62 -6.78 6.24
C ARG A 90 2.63 -7.58 5.42
N GLY A 91 2.26 -8.00 4.22
CA GLY A 91 3.12 -8.75 3.30
C GLY A 91 4.36 -7.94 2.91
N VAL A 92 4.17 -6.71 2.44
CA VAL A 92 5.28 -5.80 2.10
C VAL A 92 6.18 -5.57 3.31
N SER A 93 5.61 -5.23 4.47
CA SER A 93 6.38 -5.00 5.70
C SER A 93 7.20 -6.22 6.10
N LYS A 94 6.62 -7.42 5.96
CA LYS A 94 7.30 -8.69 6.25
C LYS A 94 8.46 -8.93 5.30
N PHE A 95 8.25 -8.80 3.99
CA PHE A 95 9.31 -9.04 3.01
C PHE A 95 10.44 -8.02 3.12
N LEU A 96 10.15 -6.75 3.43
CA LEU A 96 11.18 -5.75 3.68
C LEU A 96 12.02 -6.08 4.93
N GLU A 97 11.40 -6.51 6.04
CA GLU A 97 12.15 -6.95 7.23
C GLU A 97 12.98 -8.23 6.93
N GLU A 98 12.44 -9.17 6.16
CA GLU A 98 13.15 -10.39 5.73
C GLU A 98 14.35 -10.08 4.81
N ASP A 99 14.29 -9.00 4.02
CA ASP A 99 15.40 -8.49 3.20
C ASP A 99 16.41 -7.65 4.00
N GLY A 100 16.19 -7.46 5.32
CA GLY A 100 17.11 -6.78 6.23
C GLY A 100 16.82 -5.29 6.46
N HIS A 101 15.70 -4.77 5.94
CA HIS A 101 15.25 -3.41 6.22
C HIS A 101 14.53 -3.36 7.57
N ARG A 102 15.19 -2.81 8.59
CA ARG A 102 14.55 -2.64 9.91
C ARG A 102 13.55 -1.48 9.87
N LEU A 103 12.26 -1.81 9.81
CA LEU A 103 11.19 -0.82 9.69
C LEU A 103 10.86 -0.17 11.04
N SER A 104 10.32 1.04 11.02
CA SER A 104 9.67 1.66 12.18
C SER A 104 8.15 1.51 12.11
N GLY A 105 7.49 1.64 13.26
CA GLY A 105 6.05 1.83 13.29
C GLY A 105 5.61 3.05 12.48
N ALA A 106 4.34 3.08 12.13
CA ALA A 106 3.77 4.11 11.27
C ALA A 106 2.28 4.35 11.58
N ASP A 107 1.84 5.60 11.47
CA ASP A 107 0.44 5.88 11.19
C ASP A 107 0.30 6.08 9.69
N VAL A 108 -0.67 5.44 9.05
CA VAL A 108 -0.87 5.54 7.61
C VAL A 108 -2.35 5.53 7.23
N VAL A 109 -2.72 6.41 6.31
CA VAL A 109 -4.00 6.36 5.59
C VAL A 109 -3.70 6.13 4.11
N PHE A 110 -4.45 5.26 3.46
CA PHE A 110 -4.37 5.12 2.01
C PHE A 110 -5.73 4.92 1.36
N GLY A 111 -5.80 5.21 0.08
CA GLY A 111 -6.96 4.99 -0.79
C GLY A 111 -6.65 5.51 -2.20
N GLY A 112 -7.57 5.34 -3.13
CA GLY A 112 -7.26 5.72 -4.51
C GLY A 112 -8.39 5.60 -5.52
N ASP A 113 -8.08 5.98 -6.75
CA ASP A 113 -9.01 6.01 -7.88
C ASP A 113 -8.67 4.98 -8.96
N VAL A 114 -7.77 4.03 -8.66
CA VAL A 114 -7.57 2.82 -9.48
C VAL A 114 -8.80 1.93 -9.32
N PRO A 115 -9.56 1.68 -10.40
CA PRO A 115 -10.73 0.82 -10.32
C PRO A 115 -10.36 -0.57 -9.79
N ARG A 116 -11.06 -1.01 -8.75
CA ARG A 116 -10.88 -2.33 -8.17
C ARG A 116 -11.33 -3.40 -9.15
N GLU A 117 -10.63 -4.52 -9.19
CA GLU A 117 -10.97 -5.71 -9.98
C GLU A 117 -11.08 -5.47 -11.51
N ALA A 118 -10.64 -4.33 -12.01
CA ALA A 118 -10.70 -3.98 -13.43
C ALA A 118 -9.51 -4.51 -14.26
N GLY A 119 -8.65 -5.36 -13.68
CA GLY A 119 -7.39 -5.79 -14.31
C GLY A 119 -6.30 -4.70 -14.37
N LEU A 120 -6.51 -3.56 -13.68
CA LEU A 120 -5.64 -2.38 -13.70
C LEU A 120 -4.54 -2.38 -12.61
N SER A 121 -4.28 -3.53 -12.00
CA SER A 121 -3.26 -3.72 -10.97
C SER A 121 -3.37 -2.80 -9.74
N SER A 122 -4.56 -2.69 -9.17
CA SER A 122 -4.75 -1.99 -7.89
C SER A 122 -3.97 -2.63 -6.74
N SER A 123 -3.80 -3.96 -6.73
CA SER A 123 -2.94 -4.66 -5.75
C SER A 123 -1.48 -4.26 -5.87
N ALA A 124 -0.91 -4.28 -7.09
CA ALA A 124 0.48 -3.91 -7.31
C ALA A 124 0.72 -2.42 -7.01
N ALA A 125 -0.23 -1.53 -7.34
CA ALA A 125 -0.13 -0.13 -6.96
C ALA A 125 -0.11 0.05 -5.44
N LEU A 126 -0.90 -0.71 -4.69
CA LEU A 126 -0.88 -0.71 -3.23
C LEU A 126 0.45 -1.23 -2.69
N GLU A 127 0.95 -2.36 -3.21
CA GLU A 127 2.22 -2.97 -2.78
C GLU A 127 3.42 -2.05 -3.07
N VAL A 128 3.48 -1.45 -4.26
CA VAL A 128 4.52 -0.48 -4.63
C VAL A 128 4.43 0.78 -3.77
N GLY A 129 3.21 1.31 -3.57
CA GLY A 129 2.99 2.48 -2.72
C GLY A 129 3.35 2.24 -1.26
N ALA A 130 3.05 1.06 -0.73
CA ALA A 130 3.50 0.62 0.58
C ALA A 130 5.03 0.51 0.63
N SER A 131 5.65 -0.14 -0.35
CA SER A 131 7.11 -0.32 -0.37
C SER A 131 7.87 1.00 -0.44
N ALA A 132 7.34 1.99 -1.18
CA ALA A 132 7.94 3.32 -1.26
C ALA A 132 7.58 4.24 -0.06
N PHE A 133 6.60 3.86 0.75
CA PHE A 133 6.22 4.58 1.97
C PHE A 133 7.14 4.26 3.14
N TRP A 134 7.60 3.01 3.25
CA TRP A 134 8.56 2.57 4.27
C TRP A 134 10.00 2.95 3.90
#